data_AF-A0A3D2Q138-F1
#
_entry.id   AF-A0A3D2Q138-F1
#
_cell.length_a   1.000
_cell.length_b   1.000
_cell.length_c   1.000
_cell.angle_alpha   90.00
_cell.angle_beta   90.00
_cell.angle_gamma   90.00
#
_symmetry.space_group_name_H-M   'P 1'
#
loop_
_entity.id
_entity.type
_entity.pdbx_description
1 polymer ?
#
loop_
_entity_poly.entity_id
_entity_poly.type
_entity_poly.pdbx_seq_one_letter_code
_entity_poly.pdbx_strand_id
1 'polypeptide(L)'
;YEVDTFDLPLIDYFLKQKISVFGVEETKVDRSCMKAYQRKEITTIDNIDTIPGQAALVLAMAGNPGHYGVKPTAQSLLPKLDASSGKKDKGKI
;
A
#
# COMPACT_ATOMS: atom_id res chain seq x y z
N TYR A 1 16.27 -1.67 -15.18
CA TYR A 1 15.90 -1.70 -13.76
C TYR A 1 15.45 -3.11 -13.44
N GLU A 2 16.10 -3.78 -12.48
CA GLU A 2 15.74 -5.13 -12.06
C GLU A 2 15.28 -5.11 -10.61
N VAL A 3 13.97 -5.14 -10.42
CA VAL A 3 13.28 -5.17 -9.12
C VAL A 3 13.86 -6.25 -8.19
N ASP A 4 14.27 -7.39 -8.76
CA ASP A 4 14.78 -8.53 -8.00
C ASP A 4 16.17 -8.30 -7.38
N THR A 5 16.97 -7.37 -7.93
CA THR A 5 18.36 -7.13 -7.48
C THR A 5 18.49 -6.07 -6.38
N PHE A 6 17.51 -5.17 -6.25
CA PHE A 6 17.60 -4.03 -5.34
C PHE A 6 16.36 -3.92 -4.45
N ASP A 7 15.19 -3.75 -5.05
CA ASP A 7 13.94 -3.45 -4.35
C ASP A 7 13.51 -4.61 -3.46
N LEU A 8 13.50 -5.83 -4.01
CA LEU A 8 13.08 -7.02 -3.24
C LEU A 8 14.01 -7.30 -2.04
N PRO A 9 15.35 -7.25 -2.18
CA PRO A 9 16.26 -7.31 -1.04
C PRO A 9 16.05 -6.18 -0.02
N LEU A 10 15.79 -4.95 -0.47
CA LEU A 10 15.57 -3.81 0.41
C LEU A 10 14.26 -3.94 1.20
N ILE A 11 13.19 -4.39 0.54
CA ILE A 11 11.92 -4.74 1.19
C ILE A 11 12.16 -5.81 2.26
N ASP A 12 12.84 -6.91 1.92
CA ASP A 12 13.14 -7.99 2.88
C ASP A 12 13.95 -7.48 4.07
N TYR A 13 14.90 -6.58 3.84
CA TYR A 13 15.70 -5.98 4.90
C TYR A 13 14.83 -5.20 5.89
N PHE A 14 13.96 -4.30 5.41
CA PHE A 14 13.10 -3.50 6.29
C PHE A 14 12.04 -4.35 7.01
N LEU A 15 11.46 -5.33 6.33
CA LEU A 15 10.50 -6.25 6.95
C LEU A 15 11.14 -7.05 8.09
N LYS A 16 12.39 -7.51 7.94
CA LYS A 16 13.14 -8.17 9.03
C LYS A 16 13.35 -7.27 10.24
N GLN A 17 13.46 -5.96 10.02
CA GLN A 17 13.57 -4.94 11.09
C GLN A 17 12.21 -4.50 11.65
N LYS A 18 11.10 -5.14 11.22
CA LYS A 18 9.72 -4.78 11.58
C LYS A 18 9.35 -3.34 11.19
N ILE A 19 9.97 -2.83 10.13
CA ILE A 19 9.62 -1.54 9.53
C ILE A 19 8.61 -1.82 8.41
N SER A 20 7.44 -1.19 8.51
CA SER A 20 6.40 -1.31 7.49
C SER A 20 6.89 -0.73 6.16
N VAL A 21 6.69 -1.46 5.07
CA VAL A 21 7.03 -1.04 3.71
C VAL A 21 5.76 -0.93 2.88
N PHE A 22 5.67 0.13 2.09
CA PHE A 22 4.56 0.41 1.18
C PHE A 22 5.15 0.58 -0.22
N GLY A 23 4.84 -0.35 -1.12
CA GLY A 23 5.31 -0.28 -2.50
C GLY A 23 4.41 0.62 -3.33
N VAL A 24 4.97 1.64 -3.98
CA VAL A 24 4.18 2.57 -4.79
C VAL A 24 4.67 2.61 -6.24
N GLU A 25 3.77 2.95 -7.16
CA GLU A 25 4.06 3.09 -8.58
C GLU A 25 3.19 4.18 -9.21
N GLU A 26 3.72 4.90 -10.19
CA GLU A 26 2.96 5.89 -10.96
C GLU A 26 2.01 5.22 -11.96
N THR A 27 0.99 5.96 -12.40
CA THR A 27 -0.02 5.48 -13.34
C THR A 27 0.62 4.98 -14.64
N LYS A 28 1.61 5.71 -15.14
CA LYS A 28 2.32 5.40 -16.40
C LYS A 28 3.73 4.92 -16.10
N VAL A 29 3.94 3.60 -16.23
CA VAL A 29 5.27 2.99 -16.16
C VAL A 29 5.46 2.00 -17.29
N ASP A 30 6.70 1.86 -17.76
CA ASP A 30 7.05 0.91 -18.82
C ASP A 30 6.96 -0.54 -18.35
N ARG A 31 7.26 -0.80 -17.07
CA ARG A 31 7.19 -2.12 -16.43
C ARG A 31 6.65 -1.97 -15.03
N SER A 32 5.59 -2.71 -14.72
CA SER A 32 4.96 -2.65 -13.42
C SER A 32 5.67 -3.54 -12.39
N CYS A 33 5.94 -2.98 -11.21
CA CYS A 33 6.54 -3.66 -10.06
C CYS A 33 5.48 -4.32 -9.16
N MET A 34 4.19 -4.04 -9.37
CA MET A 34 3.10 -4.44 -8.46
C MET A 34 3.09 -5.94 -8.16
N LYS A 35 3.16 -6.80 -9.18
CA LYS A 35 3.19 -8.26 -8.96
C LYS A 35 4.38 -8.72 -8.14
N ALA A 36 5.54 -8.05 -8.28
CA ALA A 36 6.74 -8.41 -7.53
C ALA A 36 6.64 -7.97 -6.08
N TYR A 37 6.17 -6.74 -5.84
CA TYR A 37 5.94 -6.23 -4.49
C TYR A 37 4.86 -7.01 -3.75
N GLN A 38 3.76 -7.39 -4.41
CA GLN A 38 2.69 -8.19 -3.80
C GLN A 38 3.17 -9.56 -3.31
N ARG A 39 4.14 -10.19 -3.99
CA ARG A 39 4.76 -11.45 -3.52
C ARG A 39 5.57 -11.29 -2.23
N LYS A 40 5.91 -10.07 -1.83
CA LYS A 40 6.54 -9.76 -0.54
C LYS A 40 5.53 -9.47 0.56
N GLU A 41 4.23 -9.64 0.28
CA GLU A 41 3.13 -9.44 1.23
C GLU A 41 3.10 -8.03 1.83
N ILE A 42 3.62 -7.04 1.09
CA ILE A 42 3.54 -5.62 1.45
C ILE A 42 2.30 -4.97 0.86
N THR A 43 1.84 -3.88 1.47
CA THR A 43 0.80 -3.03 0.88
C THR A 43 1.33 -2.38 -0.41
N THR A 44 0.50 -2.31 -1.44
CA THR A 44 0.89 -1.73 -2.73
C THR A 44 -0.11 -0.69 -3.22
N ILE A 45 0.38 0.44 -3.71
CA ILE A 45 -0.41 1.53 -4.29
C ILE A 45 0.06 1.75 -5.72
N ASP A 46 -0.75 1.38 -6.70
CA ASP A 46 -0.62 1.88 -8.07
C ASP A 46 -1.12 3.33 -8.14
N ASN A 47 -0.86 4.06 -9.23
CA ASN A 47 -1.34 5.43 -9.48
C ASN A 47 -0.99 6.50 -8.41
N ILE A 48 0.17 6.39 -7.75
CA ILE A 48 0.58 7.29 -6.66
C ILE A 48 0.72 8.77 -7.06
N ASP A 49 0.85 9.04 -8.35
CA ASP A 49 0.83 10.38 -8.94
C ASP A 49 -0.57 11.05 -8.92
N THR A 50 -1.61 10.31 -8.55
CA THR A 50 -3.00 10.77 -8.52
C THR A 50 -3.51 11.01 -7.10
N ILE A 51 -4.53 11.86 -6.95
CA ILE A 51 -5.18 12.10 -5.66
C ILE A 51 -5.75 10.80 -5.04
N PRO A 52 -6.45 9.92 -5.80
CA PRO A 52 -6.88 8.63 -5.25
C PRO A 52 -5.73 7.75 -4.75
N GLY A 53 -4.62 7.67 -5.47
CA GLY A 53 -3.44 6.89 -5.05
C GLY A 53 -2.83 7.43 -3.75
N GLN A 54 -2.65 8.76 -3.66
CA GLN A 54 -2.14 9.40 -2.44
C GLN A 54 -3.08 9.17 -1.25
N ALA A 55 -4.39 9.29 -1.45
CA ALA A 55 -5.38 9.00 -0.42
C ALA A 55 -5.34 7.52 0.02
N ALA A 56 -5.20 6.59 -0.93
CA ALA A 56 -5.05 5.16 -0.64
C ALA A 56 -3.82 4.89 0.24
N LEU A 57 -2.67 5.52 -0.06
CA LEU A 57 -1.45 5.38 0.74
C LEU A 57 -1.67 5.84 2.19
N VAL A 58 -2.23 7.04 2.38
CA VAL A 58 -2.50 7.58 3.73
C VAL A 58 -3.43 6.67 4.52
N LEU A 59 -4.52 6.23 3.91
CA LEU A 59 -5.49 5.33 4.56
C LEU A 59 -4.89 3.95 4.86
N ALA A 60 -3.99 3.45 4.00
CA ALA A 60 -3.31 2.19 4.23
C ALA A 60 -2.30 2.29 5.38
N MET A 61 -1.54 3.38 5.45
CA MET A 61 -0.66 3.71 6.58
C MET A 61 -1.44 3.88 7.88
N ALA A 62 -2.70 4.35 7.81
CA ALA A 62 -3.60 4.46 8.96
C ALA A 62 -4.19 3.13 9.46
N GLY A 63 -3.74 1.98 8.92
CA GLY A 63 -4.10 0.65 9.40
C GLY A 63 -5.02 -0.14 8.49
N ASN A 64 -5.14 0.23 7.21
CA ASN A 64 -5.93 -0.49 6.23
C ASN A 64 -5.03 -1.08 5.12
N PRO A 65 -4.22 -2.11 5.40
CA PRO A 65 -3.30 -2.67 4.42
C PRO A 65 -4.05 -3.36 3.26
N GLY A 66 -3.46 -3.34 2.07
CA GLY A 66 -4.04 -3.96 0.88
C GLY A 66 -3.33 -3.60 -0.41
N HIS A 67 -3.99 -3.88 -1.53
CA HIS A 67 -3.48 -3.53 -2.86
C HIS A 67 -4.46 -2.59 -3.55
N TYR A 68 -4.07 -1.33 -3.72
CA TYR A 68 -4.96 -0.26 -4.18
C TYR A 68 -4.49 0.37 -5.48
N GLY A 69 -5.43 0.89 -6.27
CA GLY A 69 -5.15 1.59 -7.53
C GLY A 69 -6.14 1.24 -8.64
N VAL A 70 -5.71 1.37 -9.90
CA VAL A 70 -6.57 1.20 -11.10
C VAL A 70 -6.16 0.01 -11.97
N LYS A 71 -4.96 -0.54 -11.79
CA LYS A 71 -4.50 -1.73 -12.50
C LYS A 71 -5.22 -3.01 -12.03
N PRO A 72 -5.27 -4.08 -12.86
CA PRO A 72 -5.91 -5.36 -12.51
C PRO A 72 -5.33 -6.06 -11.28
N THR A 73 -4.15 -5.67 -10.83
CA THR A 73 -3.51 -6.18 -9.60
C THR A 73 -4.07 -5.53 -8.32
N ALA A 74 -4.88 -4.48 -8.44
CA ALA A 74 -5.52 -3.83 -7.30
C ALA A 74 -6.82 -4.56 -6.91
N GLN A 75 -7.09 -4.61 -5.61
CA GLN A 75 -8.33 -5.13 -5.03
C GLN A 75 -9.46 -4.09 -5.10
N SER A 76 -9.13 -2.81 -4.94
CA SER A 76 -10.04 -1.67 -5.01
C SER A 76 -9.26 -0.38 -5.25
N LEU A 77 -9.95 0.71 -5.60
CA LEU A 77 -9.29 2.02 -5.74
C LEU A 77 -8.80 2.58 -4.39
N LEU A 78 -9.59 2.38 -3.33
CA LEU A 78 -9.33 2.87 -1.98
C LEU A 78 -9.60 1.76 -0.95
N PRO A 79 -9.01 1.84 0.24
CA PRO A 79 -9.44 1.02 1.37
C PRO A 79 -10.92 1.21 1.70
N LYS A 80 -11.58 0.14 2.17
CA LYS A 80 -12.92 0.26 2.73
C LYS A 80 -12.81 0.91 4.11
N LEU A 81 -13.51 2.01 4.31
CA LEU A 81 -13.59 2.65 5.61
C LEU A 81 -14.66 1.93 6.44
N ASP A 82 -14.22 1.20 7.46
CA ASP A 82 -15.16 0.66 8.43
C ASP A 82 -15.70 1.81 9.28
N ALA A 83 -17.02 1.99 9.26
CA ALA A 83 -17.72 3.01 10.05
C ALA A 83 -17.51 2.89 11.58
N SER A 84 -16.82 1.84 12.04
CA SER A 84 -16.47 1.62 13.45
C SER A 84 -15.15 2.25 13.89
N SER A 85 -14.36 2.83 12.96
CA SER A 85 -13.09 3.51 13.28
C SER A 85 -13.23 4.81 14.08
N GLY A 86 -14.47 5.25 14.36
CA GLY A 86 -14.80 6.39 15.23
C GLY A 86 -15.17 6.03 16.68
N LYS A 87 -14.79 4.86 17.20
CA LYS A 87 -15.23 4.45 18.56
C LYS A 87 -14.14 4.64 19.63
N LYS A 88 -14.06 5.85 20.22
CA LYS A 88 -13.69 6.18 21.63
C LYS A 88 -14.24 7.58 21.94
N ASP A 89 -14.90 7.92 23.06
CA ASP A 89 -14.96 7.30 24.37
C ASP A 89 -16.29 7.73 25.05
N LYS A 90 -17.12 6.80 25.53
CA LYS A 90 -18.26 7.18 26.38
C LYS A 90 -17.70 7.45 27.78
N GLY A 91 -17.31 8.70 28.00
CA GLY A 91 -16.99 9.22 29.33
C GLY A 91 -18.09 8.81 30.30
N LYS A 92 -17.71 7.98 31.26
CA LYS A 92 -18.53 7.57 32.39
C LYS A 92 -18.63 8.79 33.30
N ILE A 93 -19.77 9.47 33.30
CA ILE A 93 -20.19 10.42 34.34
C ILE A 93 -21.05 9.67 35.34
#